data_AF-A0A1Y4W886-F1
#
_entry.id   AF-A0A1Y4W886-F1
#
_cell.length_a   1.000
_cell.length_b   1.000
_cell.length_c   1.000
_cell.angle_alpha   90.00
_cell.angle_beta   90.00
_cell.angle_gamma   90.00
#
_symmetry.space_group_name_H-M   'P 1'
#
loop_
_entity.id
_entity.type
_entity.pdbx_description
1 polymer ?
#
loop_
_entity_poly.entity_id
_entity_poly.type
_entity_poly.pdbx_seq_one_letter_code
_entity_poly.pdbx_strand_id
1 'polypeptide(L)'
;MKKSKVSGQKRGFVAGLVTALALCACVTASLAATGAVQFNQMELSLNGGTLLPKGENLTTESGASIPSSILYTDEQGGGTTYIPIRVLTEKLGWETVWDGQQGTLDVRLTGDLALSLMSLNQAGKTWVGLMEEVEPVQPQEGYKLLDQVEHSGTQPYWHSFQNLDLEKGTCLSITVTNSGSAPVRFDLGFGTSAQAFTSDATQVPAGETVTRTVKLLSQEAVNERLLSIQLRGAEGTDHTLDLTVDAVQFDG
;
A
#
# COMPACT_ATOMS: atom_id res chain seq x y z
N MET A 1 -92.27 -21.07 -33.29
CA MET A 1 -91.72 -20.28 -32.16
C MET A 1 -90.20 -20.30 -32.23
N LYS A 2 -89.58 -19.13 -32.39
CA LYS A 2 -88.12 -18.91 -32.35
C LYS A 2 -87.61 -19.08 -30.92
N LYS A 3 -86.49 -19.78 -30.71
CA LYS A 3 -85.59 -19.52 -29.57
C LYS A 3 -84.14 -19.43 -30.05
N SER A 4 -83.56 -18.28 -29.74
CA SER A 4 -82.25 -17.79 -30.09
C SER A 4 -81.12 -18.55 -29.39
N LYS A 5 -80.03 -18.82 -30.10
CA LYS A 5 -78.74 -19.20 -29.51
C LYS A 5 -77.63 -18.28 -30.06
N VAL A 6 -77.72 -16.99 -29.73
CA VAL A 6 -76.74 -15.94 -30.12
C VAL A 6 -76.00 -15.37 -28.89
N SER A 7 -76.05 -16.04 -27.73
CA SER A 7 -75.44 -15.54 -26.49
C SER A 7 -74.03 -16.09 -26.18
N GLY A 8 -73.57 -17.15 -26.84
CA GLY A 8 -72.27 -17.78 -26.56
C GLY A 8 -71.09 -17.17 -27.29
N GLN A 9 -71.29 -16.71 -28.53
CA GLN A 9 -70.20 -16.30 -29.42
C GLN A 9 -69.59 -14.94 -29.06
N LYS A 10 -70.42 -14.00 -28.57
CA LYS A 10 -69.95 -12.68 -28.09
C LYS A 10 -69.13 -12.78 -26.79
N ARG A 11 -69.44 -13.76 -25.93
CA ARG A 11 -68.69 -13.99 -24.68
C ARG A 11 -67.31 -14.59 -24.93
N GLY A 12 -67.19 -15.51 -25.90
CA GLY A 12 -65.90 -16.08 -26.29
C GLY A 12 -64.95 -15.06 -26.93
N PHE A 13 -65.48 -14.16 -27.76
CA PHE A 13 -64.66 -13.11 -28.41
C PHE A 13 -64.13 -12.07 -27.40
N VAL A 14 -64.97 -11.61 -26.47
CA VAL A 14 -64.55 -10.66 -25.43
C VAL A 14 -63.57 -11.32 -24.45
N ALA A 15 -63.79 -12.58 -24.08
CA ALA A 15 -62.84 -13.34 -23.26
C ALA A 15 -61.48 -13.51 -23.97
N GLY A 16 -61.48 -13.79 -25.28
CA GLY A 16 -60.25 -13.86 -26.09
C GLY A 16 -59.51 -12.52 -26.15
N LEU A 17 -60.23 -11.41 -26.33
CA LEU A 17 -59.65 -10.06 -26.35
C LEU A 17 -59.05 -9.66 -24.99
N VAL A 18 -59.73 -9.98 -23.88
CA VAL A 18 -59.25 -9.71 -22.52
C VAL A 18 -58.02 -10.57 -22.21
N THR A 19 -58.00 -11.84 -22.60
CA THR A 19 -56.83 -12.73 -22.43
C THR A 19 -55.65 -12.27 -23.29
N ALA A 20 -55.89 -11.83 -24.53
CA ALA A 20 -54.84 -11.28 -25.38
C ALA A 20 -54.27 -9.95 -24.83
N LEU A 21 -55.13 -9.06 -24.30
CA LEU A 21 -54.69 -7.83 -23.63
C LEU A 21 -53.91 -8.12 -22.33
N ALA A 22 -54.30 -9.12 -21.55
CA ALA A 22 -53.56 -9.55 -20.36
C ALA A 22 -52.18 -10.12 -20.74
N LEU A 23 -52.08 -10.91 -21.82
CA LEU A 23 -50.81 -11.42 -22.34
C LEU A 23 -49.93 -10.30 -22.91
N CYS A 24 -50.50 -9.30 -23.59
CA CYS A 24 -49.77 -8.12 -24.05
C CYS A 24 -49.32 -7.21 -22.89
N ALA A 25 -50.11 -7.08 -21.81
CA ALA A 25 -49.74 -6.34 -20.61
C ALA A 25 -48.59 -7.02 -19.84
N CYS A 26 -48.55 -8.35 -19.82
CA CYS A 26 -47.45 -9.12 -19.21
C CYS A 26 -46.12 -9.07 -19.98
N VAL A 27 -46.08 -8.50 -21.19
CA VAL A 27 -44.86 -8.41 -22.02
C VAL A 27 -44.17 -7.04 -21.92
N THR A 28 -44.70 -6.11 -21.12
CA THR A 28 -44.09 -4.76 -20.96
C THR A 28 -43.34 -4.55 -19.64
N ALA A 29 -42.90 -5.62 -18.99
CA ALA A 29 -41.74 -5.52 -18.12
C ALA A 29 -40.47 -5.76 -18.95
N SER A 30 -40.14 -4.81 -19.83
CA SER A 30 -38.73 -4.62 -20.15
C SER A 30 -38.08 -4.16 -18.85
N LEU A 31 -37.46 -5.07 -18.10
CA LEU A 31 -36.51 -4.68 -17.09
C LEU A 31 -35.37 -4.04 -17.86
N ALA A 32 -35.39 -2.71 -17.94
CA ALA A 32 -34.30 -1.92 -18.46
C ALA A 32 -33.11 -2.08 -17.51
N ALA A 33 -32.38 -3.20 -17.64
CA ALA A 33 -31.00 -3.29 -17.19
C ALA A 33 -30.06 -2.45 -18.11
N THR A 34 -30.62 -1.63 -19.00
CA THR A 34 -29.90 -0.69 -19.87
C THR A 34 -29.33 0.53 -19.13
N GLY A 35 -29.51 0.64 -17.81
CA GLY A 35 -28.93 1.68 -16.96
C GLY A 35 -27.91 1.19 -15.92
N ALA A 36 -27.61 -0.11 -15.86
CA ALA A 36 -26.74 -0.67 -14.83
C ALA A 36 -25.27 -0.30 -15.02
N VAL A 37 -24.82 0.03 -16.24
CA VAL A 37 -23.44 0.43 -16.52
C VAL A 37 -23.43 1.74 -17.31
N GLN A 38 -22.75 2.75 -16.78
CA GLN A 38 -22.57 4.05 -17.41
C GLN A 38 -21.08 4.37 -17.52
N PHE A 39 -20.66 4.86 -18.68
CA PHE A 39 -19.25 5.18 -18.93
C PHE A 39 -18.96 6.67 -18.76
N ASN A 40 -17.73 6.99 -18.36
CA ASN A 40 -17.18 8.34 -18.34
C ASN A 40 -18.00 9.33 -17.48
N GLN A 41 -18.61 8.87 -16.38
CA GLN A 41 -19.49 9.69 -15.55
C GLN A 41 -18.74 10.56 -14.52
N MET A 42 -17.49 10.23 -14.24
CA MET A 42 -16.67 10.84 -13.20
C MET A 42 -15.44 11.54 -13.80
N GLU A 43 -15.08 12.68 -13.21
CA GLU A 43 -13.75 13.27 -13.33
C GLU A 43 -12.94 12.90 -12.08
N LEU A 44 -11.69 12.47 -12.26
CA LEU A 44 -10.73 12.35 -11.16
C LEU A 44 -9.72 13.49 -11.30
N SER A 45 -9.65 14.35 -10.29
CA SER A 45 -8.63 15.39 -10.17
C SER A 45 -7.70 15.08 -9.00
N LEU A 46 -6.41 15.37 -9.17
CA LEU A 46 -5.38 15.27 -8.14
C LEU A 46 -4.54 16.54 -8.16
N ASN A 47 -4.36 17.16 -6.98
CA ASN A 47 -3.63 18.43 -6.83
C ASN A 47 -4.12 19.54 -7.79
N GLY A 48 -5.43 19.56 -8.07
CA GLY A 48 -6.05 20.53 -8.98
C GLY A 48 -5.89 20.23 -10.47
N GLY A 49 -5.15 19.17 -10.85
CA GLY A 49 -5.03 18.71 -12.24
C GLY A 49 -5.99 17.55 -12.54
N THR A 50 -6.61 17.57 -13.73
CA THR A 50 -7.46 16.47 -14.21
C THR A 50 -6.60 15.27 -14.59
N LEU A 51 -6.81 14.15 -13.90
CA LEU A 51 -6.10 12.89 -14.13
C LEU A 51 -6.92 11.96 -15.03
N LEU A 52 -8.24 11.85 -14.77
CA LEU A 52 -9.20 11.15 -15.62
C LEU A 52 -10.33 12.12 -16.01
N PRO A 53 -10.56 12.39 -17.31
CA PRO A 53 -11.59 13.32 -17.76
C PRO A 53 -12.99 12.69 -17.70
N LYS A 54 -13.99 13.50 -17.34
CA LYS A 54 -15.40 13.14 -17.48
C LYS A 54 -15.84 13.25 -18.95
N GLY A 55 -16.71 12.35 -19.39
CA GLY A 55 -17.31 12.37 -20.73
C GLY A 55 -16.41 11.87 -21.86
N GLU A 56 -15.15 11.56 -21.57
CA GLU A 56 -14.14 11.24 -22.58
C GLU A 56 -13.56 9.83 -22.40
N ASN A 57 -13.18 9.21 -23.51
CA ASN A 57 -12.39 7.98 -23.48
C ASN A 57 -10.90 8.31 -23.34
N LEU A 58 -10.16 7.36 -22.79
CA LEU A 58 -8.71 7.36 -22.73
C LEU A 58 -8.14 6.56 -23.91
N THR A 59 -6.89 6.86 -24.26
CA THR A 59 -6.12 6.09 -25.24
C THR A 59 -4.99 5.38 -24.50
N THR A 60 -4.91 4.05 -24.60
CA THR A 60 -3.81 3.26 -24.03
C THR A 60 -2.54 3.38 -24.87
N GLU A 61 -1.40 2.93 -24.34
CA GLU A 61 -0.14 2.88 -25.10
C GLU A 61 -0.24 2.04 -26.39
N SER A 62 -1.06 0.99 -26.37
CA SER A 62 -1.36 0.18 -27.55
C SER A 62 -2.32 0.85 -28.55
N GLY A 63 -2.77 2.07 -28.29
CA GLY A 63 -3.68 2.85 -29.12
C GLY A 63 -5.16 2.49 -28.95
N ALA A 64 -5.52 1.65 -27.98
CA ALA A 64 -6.90 1.27 -27.73
C ALA A 64 -7.68 2.39 -27.03
N SER A 65 -8.92 2.62 -27.46
CA SER A 65 -9.83 3.55 -26.78
C SER A 65 -10.59 2.82 -25.67
N ILE A 66 -10.47 3.29 -24.44
CA ILE A 66 -11.14 2.71 -23.26
C ILE A 66 -11.91 3.81 -22.50
N PRO A 67 -12.98 3.48 -21.76
CA PRO A 67 -13.65 4.48 -20.92
C PRO A 67 -12.75 4.99 -19.79
N SER A 68 -12.89 6.25 -19.40
CA SER A 68 -12.18 6.85 -18.26
C SER A 68 -12.70 6.37 -16.90
N SER A 69 -13.98 6.00 -16.84
CA SER A 69 -14.63 5.44 -15.66
C SER A 69 -15.81 4.56 -16.06
N ILE A 70 -16.16 3.59 -15.21
CA ILE A 70 -17.33 2.74 -15.36
C ILE A 70 -18.13 2.83 -14.06
N LEU A 71 -19.31 3.44 -14.10
CA LEU A 71 -20.26 3.43 -13.00
C LEU A 71 -21.17 2.21 -13.16
N TYR A 72 -21.08 1.26 -12.24
CA TYR A 72 -22.02 0.17 -12.10
C TYR A 72 -23.09 0.53 -11.06
N THR A 73 -24.36 0.32 -11.37
CA THR A 73 -25.47 0.47 -10.42
C THR A 73 -26.07 -0.90 -10.16
N ASP A 74 -26.07 -1.33 -8.90
CA ASP A 74 -26.63 -2.62 -8.48
C ASP A 74 -28.17 -2.61 -8.45
N GLU A 75 -28.76 -3.78 -8.17
CA GLU A 75 -30.22 -3.98 -8.14
C GLU A 75 -30.92 -3.17 -7.04
N GLN A 76 -30.19 -2.71 -6.02
CA GLN A 76 -30.69 -1.87 -4.93
C GLN A 76 -30.52 -0.37 -5.22
N GLY A 77 -29.92 -0.02 -6.37
CA GLY A 77 -29.61 1.35 -6.75
C GLY A 77 -28.27 1.87 -6.22
N GLY A 78 -27.43 1.02 -5.64
CA GLY A 78 -26.09 1.36 -5.16
C GLY A 78 -25.09 1.52 -6.31
N GLY A 79 -24.47 2.70 -6.42
CA GLY A 79 -23.48 3.01 -7.46
C GLY A 79 -22.04 2.69 -7.02
N THR A 80 -21.28 1.97 -7.85
CA THR A 80 -19.84 1.71 -7.71
C THR A 80 -19.09 2.17 -8.95
N THR A 81 -18.10 3.04 -8.79
CA THR A 81 -17.26 3.52 -9.91
C THR A 81 -15.95 2.73 -9.97
N TYR A 82 -15.70 2.10 -11.12
CA TYR A 82 -14.43 1.46 -11.46
C TYR A 82 -13.58 2.42 -12.31
N ILE A 83 -12.28 2.42 -12.04
CA ILE A 83 -11.29 3.24 -12.75
C ILE A 83 -10.16 2.36 -13.33
N PRO A 84 -9.58 2.72 -14.48
CA PRO A 84 -8.48 1.98 -15.07
C PRO A 84 -7.19 2.20 -14.27
N ILE A 85 -6.89 1.26 -13.37
CA ILE A 85 -5.78 1.36 -12.41
C ILE A 85 -4.43 1.60 -13.10
N ARG A 86 -4.15 0.90 -14.20
CA ARG A 86 -2.89 1.06 -14.96
C ARG A 86 -2.70 2.51 -15.44
N VAL A 87 -3.74 3.11 -16.02
CA VAL A 87 -3.66 4.49 -16.50
C VAL A 87 -3.47 5.46 -15.33
N LEU A 88 -4.13 5.20 -14.19
CA LEU A 88 -3.94 5.99 -12.99
C LEU A 88 -2.50 5.95 -12.51
N THR A 89 -1.92 4.77 -12.30
CA THR A 89 -0.58 4.61 -11.74
C THR A 89 0.50 5.11 -12.70
N GLU A 90 0.37 4.88 -14.01
CA GLU A 90 1.28 5.39 -15.03
C GLU A 90 1.23 6.93 -15.12
N LYS A 91 0.04 7.54 -15.03
CA LYS A 91 -0.10 9.02 -14.96
C LYS A 91 0.53 9.62 -13.70
N LEU A 92 0.58 8.86 -12.61
CA LEU A 92 1.27 9.24 -11.38
C LEU A 92 2.79 9.01 -11.45
N GLY A 93 3.30 8.48 -12.56
CA GLY A 93 4.72 8.18 -12.76
C GLY A 93 5.20 6.96 -12.00
N TRP A 94 4.29 6.09 -11.53
CA TRP A 94 4.65 4.89 -10.80
C TRP A 94 4.90 3.72 -11.75
N GLU A 95 5.98 2.98 -11.52
CA GLU A 95 6.29 1.79 -12.31
C GLU A 95 5.22 0.73 -12.04
N THR A 96 4.57 0.25 -13.10
CA THR A 96 3.40 -0.62 -13.02
C THR A 96 3.57 -1.85 -13.90
N VAL A 97 3.74 -3.02 -13.27
CA VAL A 97 4.00 -4.29 -13.94
C VAL A 97 2.87 -5.27 -13.66
N TRP A 98 2.34 -5.89 -14.71
CA TRP A 98 1.37 -6.99 -14.57
C TRP A 98 2.12 -8.32 -14.56
N ASP A 99 2.00 -9.07 -13.47
CA ASP A 99 2.42 -10.47 -13.40
C ASP A 99 1.22 -11.36 -13.76
N GLY A 100 1.19 -11.83 -15.01
CA GLY A 100 0.14 -12.70 -15.51
C GLY A 100 0.15 -14.12 -14.94
N GLN A 101 1.25 -14.57 -14.32
CA GLN A 101 1.30 -15.90 -13.69
C GLN A 101 0.65 -15.86 -12.30
N GLN A 102 0.92 -14.81 -11.53
CA GLN A 102 0.35 -14.63 -10.20
C GLN A 102 -1.02 -13.93 -10.21
N GLY A 103 -1.37 -13.28 -11.32
CA GLY A 103 -2.59 -12.47 -11.41
C GLY A 103 -2.50 -11.19 -10.58
N THR A 104 -1.30 -10.63 -10.45
CA THR A 104 -1.01 -9.49 -9.58
C THR A 104 -0.54 -8.28 -10.38
N LEU A 105 -1.00 -7.10 -9.98
CA LEU A 105 -0.46 -5.83 -10.45
C LEU A 105 0.58 -5.35 -9.41
N ASP A 106 1.85 -5.35 -9.79
CA ASP A 106 2.93 -4.76 -9.00
C ASP A 106 3.02 -3.26 -9.33
N VAL A 107 2.90 -2.41 -8.31
CA VAL A 107 3.04 -0.96 -8.43
C VAL A 107 4.18 -0.53 -7.53
N ARG A 108 5.27 -0.08 -8.13
CA ARG A 108 6.47 0.34 -7.40
C ARG A 108 6.47 1.85 -7.22
N LEU A 109 6.52 2.21 -5.96
CA LEU A 109 6.66 3.58 -5.51
C LEU A 109 8.16 3.88 -5.35
N THR A 110 8.54 5.12 -5.58
CA THR A 110 9.90 5.61 -5.42
C THR A 110 9.91 6.84 -4.51
N GLY A 111 11.10 7.26 -4.09
CA GLY A 111 11.26 8.45 -3.25
C GLY A 111 10.59 8.30 -1.88
N ASP A 112 10.16 9.45 -1.33
CA ASP A 112 9.63 9.55 0.02
C ASP A 112 8.36 8.72 0.24
N LEU A 113 7.52 8.59 -0.79
CA LEU A 113 6.28 7.84 -0.68
C LEU A 113 6.55 6.34 -0.47
N ALA A 114 7.60 5.81 -1.11
CA ALA A 114 8.02 4.42 -0.90
C ALA A 114 8.49 4.19 0.54
N LEU A 115 9.28 5.13 1.09
CA LEU A 115 9.73 5.06 2.47
C LEU A 115 8.56 5.19 3.45
N SER A 116 7.63 6.10 3.18
CA SER A 116 6.46 6.40 4.02
C SER A 116 5.53 5.21 4.25
N LEU A 117 5.63 4.17 3.42
CA LEU A 117 4.84 2.94 3.54
C LEU A 117 5.59 1.79 4.22
N MET A 118 6.89 1.96 4.52
CA MET A 118 7.65 0.95 5.24
C MET A 118 7.17 0.86 6.69
N SER A 119 7.37 -0.30 7.32
CA SER A 119 7.11 -0.42 8.76
C SER A 119 8.13 0.38 9.58
N LEU A 120 7.77 0.71 10.82
CA LEU A 120 8.67 1.40 11.77
C LEU A 120 9.66 0.42 12.43
N ASN A 121 9.26 -0.84 12.55
CA ASN A 121 10.05 -1.94 13.09
C ASN A 121 9.61 -3.25 12.40
N GLN A 122 10.26 -4.35 12.75
CA GLN A 122 9.95 -5.68 12.25
C GLN A 122 9.93 -6.72 13.37
N ALA A 123 9.26 -6.40 14.48
CA ALA A 123 9.13 -7.30 15.61
C ALA A 123 8.65 -8.70 15.17
N GLY A 124 9.29 -9.74 15.72
CA GLY A 124 9.07 -11.14 15.39
C GLY A 124 9.86 -11.66 14.17
N LYS A 125 10.61 -10.82 13.45
CA LYS A 125 11.50 -11.29 12.38
C LYS A 125 12.84 -11.77 12.94
N THR A 126 13.36 -12.84 12.35
CA THR A 126 14.68 -13.41 12.66
C THR A 126 15.56 -13.41 11.42
N TRP A 127 16.83 -13.04 11.56
CA TRP A 127 17.79 -13.04 10.46
C TRP A 127 18.93 -14.00 10.71
N VAL A 128 18.95 -15.09 9.92
CA VAL A 128 20.05 -16.07 9.84
C VAL A 128 20.43 -16.68 11.20
N GLY A 129 19.49 -16.71 12.16
CA GLY A 129 19.74 -17.18 13.53
C GLY A 129 20.73 -16.32 14.33
N LEU A 130 21.05 -15.11 13.86
CA LEU A 130 22.02 -14.22 14.48
C LEU A 130 21.35 -13.21 15.42
N MET A 131 20.20 -12.69 14.98
CA MET A 131 19.40 -11.74 15.73
C MET A 131 17.91 -11.92 15.42
N GLU A 132 17.10 -11.51 16.38
CA GLU A 132 15.65 -11.39 16.27
C GLU A 132 15.26 -9.94 16.58
N GLU A 133 14.42 -9.30 15.79
CA GLU A 133 13.83 -8.01 16.16
C GLU A 133 12.65 -8.29 17.07
N VAL A 134 12.64 -7.65 18.23
CA VAL A 134 11.58 -7.73 19.23
C VAL A 134 10.79 -6.42 19.24
N GLU A 135 9.67 -6.39 19.97
CA GLU A 135 8.93 -5.14 20.17
C GLU A 135 9.86 -4.03 20.67
N PRO A 136 9.74 -2.79 20.17
CA PRO A 136 10.60 -1.69 20.59
C PRO A 136 10.60 -1.49 22.12
N VAL A 137 11.80 -1.45 22.71
CA VAL A 137 12.01 -1.18 24.13
C VAL A 137 12.84 0.07 24.29
N GLN A 138 12.40 0.98 25.17
CA GLN A 138 13.16 2.15 25.61
C GLN A 138 13.79 1.84 26.97
N PRO A 139 15.03 1.34 27.03
CA PRO A 139 15.63 0.90 28.28
C PRO A 139 15.96 2.09 29.20
N GLN A 140 15.63 1.97 30.48
CA GLN A 140 15.99 2.97 31.50
C GLN A 140 17.44 2.82 31.98
N GLU A 141 17.98 1.60 31.92
CA GLU A 141 19.33 1.24 32.31
C GLU A 141 19.98 0.37 31.22
N GLY A 142 21.31 0.39 31.14
CA GLY A 142 22.05 -0.42 30.18
C GLY A 142 23.41 0.18 29.83
N TYR A 143 24.18 -0.58 29.05
CA TYR A 143 25.44 -0.14 28.48
C TYR A 143 25.18 0.75 27.25
N LYS A 144 25.45 2.05 27.39
CA LYS A 144 25.35 3.00 26.28
C LYS A 144 26.44 2.74 25.24
N LEU A 145 26.04 2.33 24.05
CA LEU A 145 26.93 2.15 22.89
C LEU A 145 27.01 3.42 22.04
N LEU A 146 25.94 4.22 22.05
CA LEU A 146 25.89 5.56 21.49
C LEU A 146 25.21 6.50 22.48
N ASP A 147 25.78 7.69 22.66
CA ASP A 147 25.21 8.73 23.51
C ASP A 147 24.84 9.93 22.63
N GLN A 148 23.56 9.99 22.24
CA GLN A 148 22.92 11.08 21.47
C GLN A 148 23.83 11.70 20.40
N VAL A 149 24.12 10.93 19.35
CA VAL A 149 24.90 11.41 18.22
C VAL A 149 24.00 12.21 17.29
N GLU A 150 24.34 13.49 17.09
CA GLU A 150 23.70 14.33 16.10
C GLU A 150 24.33 14.13 14.72
N HIS A 151 23.49 14.05 13.68
CA HIS A 151 23.92 13.99 12.29
C HIS A 151 23.08 14.95 11.45
N SER A 152 23.74 15.89 10.79
CA SER A 152 23.08 16.83 9.87
C SER A 152 23.83 16.87 8.54
N GLY A 153 23.13 16.60 7.43
CA GLY A 153 23.68 16.68 6.08
C GLY A 153 23.00 15.75 5.08
N THR A 154 23.43 15.80 3.82
CA THR A 154 22.87 14.95 2.74
C THR A 154 23.53 13.57 2.65
N GLN A 155 24.65 13.37 3.36
CA GLN A 155 25.34 12.08 3.36
C GLN A 155 24.62 11.08 4.26
N PRO A 156 24.56 9.79 3.88
CA PRO A 156 24.07 8.75 4.77
C PRO A 156 24.83 8.72 6.09
N TYR A 157 24.11 8.54 7.20
CA TYR A 157 24.73 8.23 8.48
C TYR A 157 24.99 6.72 8.55
N TRP A 158 26.20 6.35 8.95
CA TRP A 158 26.60 4.97 9.16
C TRP A 158 27.18 4.81 10.56
N HIS A 159 26.77 3.73 11.23
CA HIS A 159 27.37 3.34 12.49
C HIS A 159 27.49 1.82 12.58
N SER A 160 28.62 1.36 13.12
CA SER A 160 28.86 -0.06 13.43
C SER A 160 29.09 -0.18 14.91
N PHE A 161 28.26 -0.98 15.59
CA PHE A 161 28.35 -1.17 17.02
C PHE A 161 29.55 -2.07 17.33
N GLN A 162 30.54 -1.49 18.01
CA GLN A 162 31.68 -2.22 18.54
C GLN A 162 31.41 -2.65 19.98
N ASN A 163 32.11 -3.68 20.45
CA ASN A 163 32.03 -4.15 21.84
C ASN A 163 30.64 -4.63 22.29
N LEU A 164 29.84 -5.17 21.34
CA LEU A 164 28.62 -5.90 21.69
C LEU A 164 29.00 -7.15 22.47
N ASP A 165 28.45 -7.24 23.67
CA ASP A 165 28.81 -8.27 24.64
C ASP A 165 27.53 -8.78 25.31
N LEU A 166 27.16 -10.02 25.03
CA LEU A 166 25.94 -10.64 25.55
C LEU A 166 25.99 -10.77 27.09
N GLU A 167 27.15 -10.67 27.73
CA GLU A 167 27.26 -10.60 29.19
C GLU A 167 26.77 -9.24 29.75
N LYS A 168 26.72 -8.18 28.93
CA LYS A 168 26.20 -6.85 29.29
C LYS A 168 24.73 -6.66 28.93
N GLY A 169 24.11 -7.67 28.32
CA GLY A 169 22.73 -7.61 27.87
C GLY A 169 22.55 -8.26 26.51
N THR A 170 21.46 -9.02 26.36
CA THR A 170 21.16 -9.71 25.11
C THR A 170 20.42 -8.83 24.11
N CYS A 171 19.92 -7.65 24.52
CA CYS A 171 19.13 -6.77 23.66
C CYS A 171 19.90 -5.49 23.34
N LEU A 172 19.76 -5.01 22.12
CA LEU A 172 20.23 -3.70 21.67
C LEU A 172 19.03 -2.89 21.20
N SER A 173 18.77 -1.76 21.87
CA SER A 173 17.81 -0.77 21.42
C SER A 173 18.52 0.35 20.70
N ILE A 174 17.97 0.79 19.57
CA ILE A 174 18.49 1.87 18.73
C ILE A 174 17.32 2.82 18.49
N THR A 175 17.44 4.04 19.00
CA THR A 175 16.44 5.08 18.80
C THR A 175 16.99 6.14 17.86
N VAL A 176 16.17 6.53 16.90
CA VAL A 176 16.46 7.57 15.93
C VAL A 176 15.35 8.60 15.99
N THR A 177 15.71 9.83 16.28
CA THR A 177 14.83 10.99 16.14
C THR A 177 15.13 11.66 14.80
N ASN A 178 14.12 11.80 13.94
CA ASN A 178 14.25 12.52 12.68
C ASN A 178 13.62 13.91 12.79
N SER A 179 14.44 14.92 12.99
CA SER A 179 14.04 16.33 13.03
C SER A 179 13.90 16.95 11.63
N GLY A 180 14.23 16.19 10.58
CA GLY A 180 14.11 16.59 9.19
C GLY A 180 12.66 16.60 8.68
N SER A 181 12.50 17.09 7.45
CA SER A 181 11.19 17.24 6.80
C SER A 181 10.78 16.09 5.87
N ALA A 182 11.64 15.08 5.71
CA ALA A 182 11.41 13.92 4.86
C ALA A 182 11.62 12.61 5.63
N PRO A 183 10.93 11.52 5.28
CA PRO A 183 11.15 10.22 5.90
C PRO A 183 12.56 9.71 5.62
N VAL A 184 13.12 8.99 6.59
CA VAL A 184 14.47 8.44 6.52
C VAL A 184 14.39 6.93 6.50
N ARG A 185 15.13 6.31 5.57
CA ARG A 185 15.29 4.86 5.52
C ARG A 185 16.22 4.42 6.64
N PHE A 186 15.79 3.42 7.39
CA PHE A 186 16.54 2.81 8.49
C PHE A 186 16.85 1.35 8.16
N ASP A 187 18.07 1.12 7.67
CA ASP A 187 18.65 -0.19 7.43
C ASP A 187 19.42 -0.64 8.70
N LEU A 188 19.24 -1.90 9.12
CA LEU A 188 19.86 -2.50 10.30
C LEU A 188 20.37 -3.90 9.96
N GLY A 189 21.45 -4.35 10.58
CA GLY A 189 21.86 -5.75 10.50
C GLY A 189 23.35 -5.92 10.36
N PHE A 190 23.75 -7.17 10.18
CA PHE A 190 25.16 -7.53 10.12
C PHE A 190 25.73 -7.16 8.75
N GLY A 191 26.66 -6.21 8.73
CA GLY A 191 27.36 -5.84 7.52
C GLY A 191 28.34 -6.94 7.08
N THR A 192 28.37 -7.23 5.78
CA THR A 192 29.55 -7.85 5.15
C THR A 192 30.40 -6.75 4.51
N SER A 193 31.63 -7.07 4.09
CA SER A 193 32.51 -6.15 3.35
C SER A 193 31.90 -5.57 2.05
N ALA A 194 30.68 -5.99 1.67
CA ALA A 194 29.93 -5.58 0.49
C ALA A 194 28.65 -4.76 0.79
N GLN A 195 28.53 -4.10 1.94
CA GLN A 195 27.42 -3.14 2.27
C GLN A 195 26.00 -3.73 2.34
N ALA A 196 25.82 -5.05 2.25
CA ALA A 196 24.51 -5.67 2.42
C ALA A 196 24.13 -5.80 3.91
N PHE A 197 23.00 -5.23 4.29
CA PHE A 197 22.36 -5.44 5.59
C PHE A 197 21.53 -6.71 5.56
N THR A 198 21.56 -7.48 6.66
CA THR A 198 20.78 -8.71 6.76
C THR A 198 19.30 -8.47 7.06
N SER A 199 18.90 -7.31 7.61
CA SER A 199 17.49 -7.00 7.84
C SER A 199 16.81 -6.34 6.64
N ASP A 200 15.50 -6.47 6.55
CA ASP A 200 14.74 -5.60 5.64
C ASP A 200 14.79 -4.15 6.18
N ALA A 201 14.58 -3.18 5.30
CA ALA A 201 14.57 -1.79 5.72
C ALA A 201 13.25 -1.38 6.37
N THR A 202 13.37 -0.38 7.23
CA THR A 202 12.25 0.30 7.91
C THR A 202 12.36 1.80 7.63
N GLN A 203 11.47 2.60 8.22
CA GLN A 203 11.54 4.05 8.15
C GLN A 203 11.55 4.72 9.52
N VAL A 204 12.05 5.96 9.53
CA VAL A 204 11.82 6.97 10.56
C VAL A 204 11.08 8.14 9.89
N PRO A 205 9.77 8.32 10.14
CA PRO A 205 9.02 9.42 9.53
C PRO A 205 9.58 10.80 9.90
N ALA A 206 9.28 11.80 9.08
CA ALA A 206 9.67 13.19 9.35
C ALA A 206 9.05 13.70 10.66
N GLY A 207 9.86 14.32 11.52
CA GLY A 207 9.43 14.84 12.81
C GLY A 207 9.17 13.79 13.90
N GLU A 208 9.40 12.51 13.61
CA GLU A 208 9.08 11.41 14.52
C GLU A 208 10.34 10.78 15.14
N THR A 209 10.11 10.05 16.24
CA THR A 209 11.14 9.21 16.89
C THR A 209 10.75 7.75 16.75
N VAL A 210 11.67 6.94 16.25
CA VAL A 210 11.47 5.50 16.08
C VAL A 210 12.56 4.73 16.81
N THR A 211 12.12 3.69 17.51
CA THR A 211 13.01 2.74 18.19
C THR A 211 12.87 1.37 17.56
N ARG A 212 14.00 0.74 17.30
CA ARG A 212 14.08 -0.68 16.93
C ARG A 212 14.92 -1.40 17.96
N THR A 213 14.48 -2.59 18.35
CA THR A 213 15.16 -3.39 19.36
C THR A 213 15.44 -4.77 18.81
N VAL A 214 16.70 -5.19 18.87
CA VAL A 214 17.11 -6.53 18.43
C VAL A 214 17.67 -7.32 19.60
N LYS A 215 17.24 -8.57 19.71
CA LYS A 215 17.85 -9.59 20.56
C LYS A 215 18.97 -10.27 19.81
N LEU A 216 20.16 -10.22 20.38
CA LEU A 216 21.36 -10.89 19.89
C LEU A 216 21.33 -12.36 20.33
N LEU A 217 21.52 -13.28 19.39
CA LEU A 217 21.36 -14.72 19.65
C LEU A 217 22.68 -15.48 19.80
N SER A 218 23.81 -14.90 19.38
CA SER A 218 25.12 -15.55 19.41
C SER A 218 26.27 -14.55 19.63
N GLN A 219 27.08 -14.80 20.67
CA GLN A 219 28.31 -14.03 20.94
C GLN A 219 29.36 -14.22 19.83
N GLU A 220 29.46 -15.44 19.28
CA GLU A 220 30.37 -15.73 18.17
C GLU A 220 30.02 -14.87 16.95
N ALA A 221 28.73 -14.78 16.63
CA ALA A 221 28.26 -13.99 15.48
C ALA A 221 28.56 -12.50 15.60
N VAL A 222 28.34 -11.90 16.77
CA VAL A 222 28.63 -10.47 16.99
C VAL A 222 30.13 -10.18 17.02
N ASN A 223 30.97 -11.18 17.30
CA ASN A 223 32.43 -11.05 17.24
C ASN A 223 32.95 -11.15 15.79
N GLU A 224 32.33 -11.99 14.96
CA GLU A 224 32.72 -12.19 13.56
C GLU A 224 32.12 -11.15 12.61
N ARG A 225 30.96 -10.58 12.96
CA ARG A 225 30.22 -9.66 12.11
C ARG A 225 29.81 -8.43 12.89
N LEU A 226 30.09 -7.27 12.31
CA LEU A 226 29.66 -6.00 12.89
C LEU A 226 28.18 -5.80 12.61
N LEU A 227 27.39 -5.69 13.68
CA LEU A 227 26.04 -5.15 13.60
C LEU A 227 26.14 -3.66 13.31
N SER A 228 25.47 -3.22 12.26
CA SER A 228 25.54 -1.85 11.78
C SER A 228 24.17 -1.30 11.47
N ILE A 229 24.10 0.02 11.41
CA ILE A 229 22.96 0.77 10.88
C ILE A 229 23.42 1.68 9.75
N GLN A 230 22.49 1.92 8.83
CA GLN A 230 22.57 3.01 7.88
C GLN A 230 21.25 3.79 7.91
N LEU A 231 21.37 5.11 8.02
CA LEU A 231 20.25 6.04 7.90
C LEU A 231 20.48 6.89 6.66
N ARG A 232 19.52 6.91 5.73
CA ARG A 232 19.64 7.64 4.47
C ARG A 232 18.29 8.17 3.98
N GLY A 233 18.32 9.21 3.17
CA GLY A 233 17.14 9.71 2.47
C GLY A 233 16.63 8.69 1.46
N ALA A 234 15.47 8.99 0.87
CA ALA A 234 14.93 8.16 -0.20
C ALA A 234 15.85 8.18 -1.44
N GLU A 235 15.87 7.08 -2.18
CA GLU A 235 16.66 6.99 -3.40
C GLU A 235 16.21 8.04 -4.42
N GLY A 236 17.19 8.73 -5.03
CA GLY A 236 16.92 9.81 -6.00
C GLY A 236 16.47 11.13 -5.37
N THR A 237 16.61 11.29 -4.04
CA THR A 237 16.30 12.54 -3.34
C THR A 237 17.55 13.13 -2.67
N ASP A 238 17.62 14.46 -2.57
CA ASP A 238 18.71 15.20 -1.93
C ASP A 238 18.29 15.80 -0.59
N HIS A 239 17.42 15.09 0.16
CA HIS A 239 16.98 15.55 1.47
C HIS A 239 18.16 15.69 2.44
N THR A 240 18.17 16.79 3.19
CA THR A 240 19.07 16.93 4.33
C THR A 240 18.52 16.06 5.45
N LEU A 241 19.35 15.14 5.94
CA LEU A 241 19.10 14.40 7.17
C LEU A 241 19.36 15.34 8.34
N ASP A 242 18.48 15.32 9.32
CA ASP A 242 18.66 15.98 10.62
C ASP A 242 18.22 14.97 11.69
N LEU A 243 19.20 14.29 12.28
CA LEU A 243 19.00 13.07 13.05
C LEU A 243 19.68 13.16 14.41
N THR A 244 19.02 12.61 15.43
CA THR A 244 19.67 12.24 16.69
C THR A 244 19.57 10.74 16.85
N VAL A 245 20.70 10.08 17.14
CA VAL A 245 20.78 8.62 17.27
C VAL A 245 21.33 8.25 18.64
N ASP A 246 20.63 7.37 19.34
CA ASP A 246 21.09 6.73 20.57
C ASP A 246 20.99 5.21 20.46
N ALA A 247 21.84 4.52 21.22
CA ALA A 247 21.82 3.07 21.27
C ALA A 247 22.28 2.56 22.63
N VAL A 248 21.49 1.64 23.19
CA VAL A 248 21.69 1.08 24.53
C VAL A 248 21.58 -0.44 24.45
N GLN A 249 22.59 -1.12 24.96
CA GLN A 249 22.55 -2.56 25.20
C GLN A 249 22.06 -2.84 26.62
N PHE A 250 21.16 -3.80 26.78
CA PHE A 250 20.48 -4.07 28.05
C PHE A 250 20.00 -5.53 28.14
N ASP A 251 19.62 -5.95 29.34
CA ASP A 251 19.06 -7.29 29.59
C ASP A 251 17.61 -7.38 29.05
N GLY A 252 17.33 -8.43 28.29
CA GLY A 252 16.04 -8.63 27.62
C GLY A 252 14.95 -9.24 28.48
#